data_AF-A0A093R4F2-F1
#
_entry.id   AF-A0A093R4F2-F1
#
_cell.length_a   1.000
_cell.length_b   1.000
_cell.length_c   1.000
_cell.angle_alpha   90.00
_cell.angle_beta   90.00
_cell.angle_gamma   90.00
#
_symmetry.space_group_name_H-M   'P 1'
#
loop_
_entity.id
_entity.type
_entity.pdbx_description
1 polymer ?
#
loop_
_entity_poly.entity_id
_entity_poly.type
_entity_poly.pdbx_seq_one_letter_code
_entity_poly.pdbx_strand_id
1 'polypeptide(L)'
;YMAYLQGKNNQFCGGFLVAPNWVMTAAQCFVHKPLTVILGAHTIQKREDSWQTFEVQEYHCHPGFMSPKMGNDILLLKGDTGDPLVCNKAAYGIFSYKHNNWPGFYTHIAPYLHWVYSVMK
;
A
#
# COMPACT_ATOMS: atom_id res chain seq x y z
N TYR A 1 -5.08 -8.05 8.94
CA TYR A 1 -6.06 -6.95 8.76
C TYR A 1 -6.66 -7.03 7.37
N MET A 2 -7.99 -6.91 7.24
CA MET A 2 -8.70 -6.96 5.96
C MET A 2 -8.37 -5.74 5.10
N ALA A 3 -8.25 -5.96 3.78
CA ALA A 3 -8.01 -4.92 2.80
C ALA A 3 -9.09 -4.95 1.71
N TYR A 4 -9.62 -3.78 1.37
CA TYR A 4 -10.43 -3.57 0.19
C TYR A 4 -9.55 -3.02 -0.92
N LEU A 5 -9.59 -3.64 -2.09
CA LEU A 5 -8.80 -3.25 -3.25
C LEU A 5 -9.72 -2.62 -4.27
N GLN A 6 -9.53 -1.33 -4.54
CA GLN A 6 -10.26 -0.60 -5.57
C GLN A 6 -9.45 -0.58 -6.87
N GLY A 7 -10.00 -1.13 -7.94
CA GLY A 7 -9.41 -1.11 -9.28
C GLY A 7 -10.13 -0.17 -10.26
N LYS A 8 -9.73 -0.23 -11.53
CA LYS A 8 -10.41 0.52 -12.62
C LYS A 8 -11.87 0.12 -12.76
N ASN A 9 -12.70 1.06 -13.23
CA ASN A 9 -14.11 0.84 -13.59
C ASN A 9 -14.95 0.25 -12.44
N ASN A 10 -14.68 0.65 -11.19
CA ASN A 10 -15.34 0.16 -9.98
C ASN A 10 -15.21 -1.36 -9.75
N GLN A 11 -14.23 -2.01 -10.38
CA GLN A 11 -13.87 -3.38 -10.02
C GLN A 11 -13.22 -3.39 -8.64
N PHE A 12 -13.49 -4.44 -7.88
CA PHE A 12 -12.96 -4.57 -6.53
C PHE A 12 -12.49 -5.98 -6.25
N CYS A 13 -11.53 -6.07 -5.35
CA CYS A 13 -11.04 -7.33 -4.81
C CYS A 13 -10.91 -7.23 -3.29
N GLY A 14 -10.89 -8.40 -2.64
CA GLY A 14 -10.47 -8.51 -1.25
C GLY A 14 -8.97 -8.77 -1.16
N GLY A 15 -8.41 -8.53 0.01
CA GLY A 15 -7.06 -8.92 0.37
C GLY A 15 -6.83 -8.79 1.86
N PHE A 16 -5.59 -8.97 2.29
CA PHE A 16 -5.20 -8.73 3.67
C PHE A 16 -3.75 -8.27 3.78
N LEU A 17 -3.47 -7.44 4.78
CA LEU A 17 -2.14 -6.96 5.10
C LEU A 17 -1.29 -8.10 5.68
N VAL A 18 -0.12 -8.36 5.08
CA VAL A 18 0.85 -9.38 5.51
C VAL A 18 2.09 -8.78 6.16
N ALA A 19 2.42 -7.55 5.81
CA ALA A 19 3.46 -6.72 6.44
C ALA A 19 3.11 -5.23 6.18
N PRO A 20 3.76 -4.25 6.85
CA PRO A 20 3.57 -2.84 6.52
C PRO A 20 3.71 -2.62 5.00
N ASN A 21 2.71 -2.02 4.37
CA ASN A 21 2.62 -1.75 2.93
C ASN A 21 2.55 -2.96 2.00
N TRP A 22 2.50 -4.19 2.53
CA TRP A 22 2.38 -5.42 1.76
C TRP A 22 1.01 -6.05 1.93
N VAL A 23 0.27 -6.17 0.84
CA VAL A 23 -1.04 -6.83 0.81
C VAL A 23 -1.00 -8.06 -0.06
N MET A 24 -1.56 -9.15 0.45
CA MET A 24 -1.77 -10.37 -0.30
C MET A 24 -3.21 -10.42 -0.83
N THR A 25 -3.37 -10.82 -2.10
CA THR A 25 -4.65 -10.98 -2.79
C THR A 25 -4.55 -12.08 -3.85
N ALA A 26 -5.64 -12.32 -4.58
CA ALA A 26 -5.68 -13.24 -5.71
C ALA A 26 -5.01 -12.63 -6.95
N ALA A 27 -4.28 -13.45 -7.71
CA ALA A 27 -3.62 -13.01 -8.94
C ALA A 27 -4.58 -12.58 -10.05
N GLN A 28 -5.80 -13.13 -10.09
CA GLN A 28 -6.84 -12.67 -11.02
C GLN A 28 -7.21 -11.19 -10.85
N CYS A 29 -6.99 -10.61 -9.66
CA CYS A 29 -7.20 -9.18 -9.40
C CYS A 29 -6.23 -8.27 -10.16
N PHE A 30 -5.15 -8.82 -10.70
CA PHE A 30 -4.16 -8.09 -11.51
C PHE A 30 -4.77 -7.40 -12.73
N VAL A 31 -5.88 -7.91 -13.27
CA VAL A 31 -6.54 -7.30 -14.44
C VAL A 31 -7.17 -5.94 -14.12
N HIS A 32 -7.43 -5.62 -12.85
CA HIS A 32 -8.13 -4.41 -12.44
C HIS A 32 -7.21 -3.20 -12.19
N LYS A 33 -5.94 -3.27 -12.59
CA LYS A 33 -4.94 -2.22 -12.33
C LYS A 33 -5.28 -0.84 -12.93
N PRO A 34 -4.82 0.26 -12.29
CA PRO A 34 -4.09 0.27 -11.02
C PRO A 34 -5.03 -0.02 -9.85
N LEU A 35 -4.48 -0.67 -8.82
CA LEU A 35 -5.17 -0.95 -7.57
C LEU A 35 -4.79 0.08 -6.52
N THR A 36 -5.79 0.55 -5.78
CA THR A 36 -5.65 1.31 -4.54
C THR A 36 -6.09 0.43 -3.39
N VAL A 37 -5.23 0.29 -2.38
CA VAL A 37 -5.53 -0.44 -1.16
C VAL A 37 -6.23 0.50 -0.18
N ILE A 38 -7.33 0.03 0.41
CA ILE A 38 -8.03 0.68 1.52
C ILE A 38 -8.03 -0.29 2.71
N LEU A 39 -7.45 0.15 3.83
CA LEU A 39 -7.37 -0.58 5.10
C LEU A 39 -8.21 0.13 6.16
N GLY A 40 -8.64 -0.61 7.17
CA GLY A 40 -9.33 -0.03 8.34
C GLY A 40 -10.74 0.50 8.05
N ALA A 41 -11.32 0.16 6.89
CA ALA A 41 -12.68 0.52 6.53
C ALA A 41 -13.69 -0.48 7.11
N HIS A 42 -14.73 0.01 7.77
CA HIS A 42 -15.88 -0.78 8.20
C HIS A 42 -16.99 -0.75 7.13
N THR A 43 -17.19 0.40 6.49
CA THR A 43 -17.99 0.54 5.27
C THR A 43 -17.14 1.16 4.16
N ILE A 44 -17.47 0.92 2.88
CA ILE A 44 -16.86 1.58 1.72
C ILE A 44 -17.70 2.74 1.18
N GLN A 45 -18.90 2.94 1.72
CA GLN A 45 -19.87 3.94 1.23
C GLN A 45 -19.50 5.36 1.68
N LYS A 46 -18.83 5.48 2.83
CA LYS A 46 -18.42 6.74 3.44
C LYS A 46 -17.02 6.58 4.01
N ARG A 47 -16.15 7.56 3.75
CA ARG A 47 -14.81 7.61 4.33
C ARG A 47 -14.89 7.77 5.86
N GLU A 48 -14.14 6.94 6.56
CA GLU A 48 -14.02 6.96 8.03
C GLU A 48 -12.59 7.35 8.43
N ASP A 49 -12.42 7.81 9.67
CA ASP A 49 -11.12 8.28 10.17
C ASP A 49 -10.07 7.15 10.28
N SER A 50 -10.54 5.90 10.39
CA SER A 50 -9.70 4.70 10.41
C SER A 50 -9.18 4.29 9.03
N TRP A 51 -9.68 4.91 7.94
CA TRP A 51 -9.26 4.55 6.59
C TRP A 51 -7.81 4.94 6.36
N GLN A 52 -7.01 3.96 5.96
CA GLN A 52 -5.67 4.17 5.43
C GLN A 52 -5.65 3.70 3.99
N THR A 53 -5.17 4.58 3.10
CA THR A 53 -5.18 4.33 1.67
C THR A 53 -3.79 4.46 1.09
N PHE A 54 -3.39 3.51 0.25
CA PHE A 54 -2.17 3.65 -0.54
C PHE A 54 -2.34 3.08 -1.94
N GLU A 55 -1.66 3.70 -2.90
CA GLU A 55 -1.59 3.21 -4.28
C GLU A 55 -0.54 2.11 -4.39
N VAL A 56 -0.89 1.03 -5.09
CA VAL A 56 0.07 -0.07 -5.32
C VAL A 56 1.08 0.34 -6.38
N GLN A 57 2.37 0.26 -6.02
CA GLN A 57 3.50 0.60 -6.89
C GLN A 57 4.10 -0.64 -7.55
N GLU A 58 4.19 -1.76 -6.81
CA GLU A 58 4.72 -3.01 -7.33
C GLU A 58 3.70 -4.15 -7.21
N TYR A 59 3.68 -5.01 -8.24
CA TYR A 59 2.79 -6.16 -8.34
C TYR A 59 3.63 -7.41 -8.55
N HIS A 60 3.71 -8.24 -7.53
CA HIS A 60 4.47 -9.48 -7.50
C HIS A 60 3.50 -10.65 -7.71
N CYS A 61 3.15 -10.89 -8.97
CA CYS A 61 2.33 -12.03 -9.36
C CYS A 61 3.15 -13.32 -9.26
N HIS A 62 2.55 -14.40 -8.77
CA HIS A 62 3.24 -15.68 -8.75
C HIS A 62 3.67 -16.10 -10.16
N PRO A 63 4.94 -16.48 -10.40
CA PRO A 63 5.46 -16.74 -11.75
C PRO A 63 4.78 -17.92 -12.46
N GLY A 64 4.22 -18.85 -11.68
CA GLY A 64 3.44 -19.99 -12.18
C GLY A 64 1.94 -19.73 -12.36
N PHE A 65 1.45 -18.50 -12.21
CA PHE A 65 0.04 -18.17 -12.44
C PHE A 65 -0.25 -18.09 -13.94
N MET A 66 -1.21 -18.88 -14.42
CA MET A 66 -1.70 -18.81 -15.81
C MET A 66 -3.20 -18.51 -15.86
N SER A 67 -3.98 -19.15 -15.00
CA SER A 67 -5.40 -18.88 -14.81
C SER A 67 -5.85 -19.37 -13.43
N PRO A 68 -6.96 -18.87 -12.88
CA PRO A 68 -7.49 -19.32 -11.59
C PRO A 68 -7.69 -20.84 -11.52
N LYS A 69 -8.06 -21.47 -12.64
CA LYS A 69 -8.29 -22.92 -12.74
C LYS A 69 -7.02 -23.75 -12.61
N MET A 70 -5.85 -23.18 -12.92
CA MET A 70 -4.56 -23.87 -12.89
C MET A 70 -3.80 -23.67 -11.58
N GLY A 71 -4.39 -22.94 -10.62
CA GLY A 71 -3.77 -22.66 -9.32
C GLY A 71 -2.80 -21.48 -9.36
N ASN A 72 -2.00 -21.34 -8.29
CA ASN A 72 -1.08 -20.22 -8.08
C ASN A 72 -1.74 -18.84 -8.15
N ASP A 73 -3.03 -18.75 -7.83
CA ASP A 73 -3.82 -17.51 -7.86
C ASP A 73 -3.49 -16.62 -6.66
N ILE A 74 -2.23 -16.18 -6.59
CA ILE A 74 -1.67 -15.38 -5.49
C ILE A 74 -0.84 -14.22 -6.05
N LEU A 75 -1.08 -13.05 -5.49
CA LEU A 75 -0.44 -11.79 -5.86
C LEU A 75 -0.09 -11.01 -4.60
N LEU A 76 1.17 -10.58 -4.52
CA LEU A 76 1.63 -9.63 -3.51
C LEU A 76 1.64 -8.21 -4.11
N LEU A 77 1.03 -7.30 -3.39
CA LEU A 77 0.96 -5.87 -3.70
C LEU A 77 1.88 -5.15 -2.73
N LYS A 78 2.70 -4.24 -3.24
CA LYS A 78 3.54 -3.37 -2.42
C LYS A 78 3.22 -1.92 -2.73
N GLY A 79 2.92 -1.15 -1.69
CA GLY A 79 2.89 0.31 -1.75
C GLY A 79 4.16 0.91 -1.17
N ASP A 80 4.31 2.22 -1.36
CA ASP A 80 5.48 2.97 -0.86
C ASP A 80 5.10 3.87 0.35
N THR A 81 3.82 3.93 0.74
CA THR A 81 3.33 4.80 1.83
C THR A 81 3.99 4.49 3.16
N GLY A 82 4.76 5.41 3.71
CA GLY A 82 5.49 5.18 4.97
C GLY A 82 6.91 4.64 4.79
N ASP A 83 7.34 4.34 3.56
CA ASP A 83 8.70 3.89 3.30
C ASP A 83 9.71 5.02 3.62
N PRO A 84 10.85 4.70 4.25
CA PRO A 84 11.81 5.72 4.64
C PRO A 84 12.64 6.21 3.44
N LEU A 85 12.81 7.53 3.34
CA LEU A 85 13.83 8.14 2.50
C LEU A 85 15.18 8.03 3.23
N VAL A 86 16.01 7.08 2.79
CA VAL A 86 17.32 6.82 3.40
C VAL A 86 18.44 7.33 2.48
N CYS A 87 19.29 8.20 3.01
CA CYS A 87 20.51 8.69 2.35
C CYS A 87 21.70 8.45 3.29
N ASN A 88 22.83 7.94 2.79
CA ASN A 88 24.03 7.68 3.60
C ASN A 88 23.76 6.93 4.92
N LYS A 89 22.87 5.92 4.88
CA LYS A 89 22.44 5.10 6.03
C LYS A 89 21.66 5.87 7.12
N ALA A 90 21.21 7.10 6.86
CA ALA A 90 20.34 7.87 7.75
C ALA A 90 18.97 8.10 7.09
N ALA A 91 17.90 8.05 7.89
CA ALA A 91 16.55 8.39 7.43
C ALA A 91 16.35 9.91 7.48
N TYR A 92 15.82 10.48 6.40
CA TYR A 92 15.54 11.92 6.25
C TYR A 92 14.07 12.22 6.07
N GLY A 93 13.31 11.24 5.59
CA GLY A 93 11.91 11.43 5.28
C GLY A 93 11.11 10.15 5.40
N ILE A 94 9.81 10.30 5.45
CA ILE A 94 8.84 9.22 5.33
C ILE A 94 8.03 9.51 4.08
N PHE A 95 7.94 8.58 3.13
CA PHE A 95 7.14 8.78 1.93
C PHE A 95 5.67 8.95 2.34
N SER A 96 5.05 10.04 1.88
CA SER A 96 3.68 10.39 2.25
C SER A 96 2.73 10.02 1.12
N TYR A 97 2.82 10.72 -0.01
CA TYR A 97 2.01 10.44 -1.19
C TYR A 97 2.73 10.92 -2.45
N LYS A 98 2.25 10.47 -3.61
CA LYS A 98 2.66 10.95 -4.92
C LYS A 98 1.42 11.46 -5.65
N HIS A 99 1.59 12.47 -6.50
CA HIS A 99 0.51 12.97 -7.35
C HIS A 99 0.93 12.90 -8.81
N ASN A 100 0.32 12.00 -9.58
CA ASN A 100 0.60 11.82 -11.02
C ASN A 100 2.11 11.66 -11.31
N ASN A 101 2.65 12.49 -12.21
CA ASN A 101 4.07 12.45 -12.61
C ASN A 101 5.00 13.29 -11.72
N TRP A 102 4.52 13.81 -10.59
CA TRP A 102 5.38 14.54 -9.66
C TRP A 102 6.30 13.58 -8.89
N PRO A 103 7.49 14.05 -8.47
CA PRO A 103 8.29 13.34 -7.47
C PRO A 103 7.45 13.01 -6.24
N GLY A 104 7.77 11.90 -5.57
CA GLY A 104 7.14 11.54 -4.30
C GLY A 104 7.30 12.65 -3.26
N PHE A 105 6.23 12.96 -2.54
CA PHE A 105 6.29 13.87 -1.39
C PHE A 105 6.69 13.08 -0.15
N TYR A 106 7.68 13.59 0.56
CA TYR A 106 8.19 12.99 1.80
C TYR A 106 8.00 13.96 2.96
N THR A 107 7.54 13.45 4.10
CA THR A 107 7.55 14.20 5.35
C THR A 107 8.98 14.30 5.86
N HIS A 108 9.55 15.50 5.90
CA HIS A 108 10.89 15.74 6.45
C HIS A 108 10.89 15.50 7.97
N ILE A 109 11.66 14.51 8.44
CA ILE A 109 11.54 14.04 9.83
C ILE A 109 12.37 14.83 10.84
N ALA A 110 13.40 15.56 10.41
CA ALA A 110 14.34 16.22 11.32
C ALA A 110 13.66 17.16 12.35
N PRO A 111 12.66 18.00 11.99
CA PRO A 111 11.97 18.87 12.95
C PRO A 111 11.19 18.10 14.04
N TYR A 112 10.85 16.84 13.79
CA TYR A 112 10.04 16.03 14.70
C TYR A 112 10.88 15.17 15.66
N LEU A 113 12.21 15.14 15.52
CA LEU A 113 13.08 14.26 16.32
C LEU A 113 12.94 14.50 17.82
N HIS A 114 12.78 15.75 18.28
CA HIS A 114 12.57 16.04 19.70
C HIS A 114 11.29 15.39 20.23
N TRP A 115 10.20 15.43 19.46
CA TRP A 115 8.95 14.76 19.82
C TRP A 115 9.11 13.23 19.78
N VAL A 116 9.72 12.67 18.72
CA VAL A 116 9.97 11.22 18.60
C VAL A 116 10.75 10.70 19.82
N TYR A 117 11.85 11.36 20.20
CA TYR A 117 12.65 10.96 21.35
C TYR A 117 11.92 11.13 22.69
N SER A 118 10.95 12.04 22.78
CA SER A 118 10.11 12.17 23.98
C SER A 118 9.12 11.01 24.14
N VAL A 119 8.67 10.42 23.03
CA VAL A 119 7.72 9.29 23.01
C VAL A 119 8.42 7.94 23.14
N MET A 120 9.59 7.77 22.50
CA MET A 120 10.35 6.51 22.48
C MET A 120 11.21 6.27 23.73
N LYS A 121 10.98 7.03 24.81
CA LYS A 121 11.70 6.84 26.09
C LYS A 121 11.46 5.47 26.69
#